data_AF-A0A815P920-F1
#
_entry.id   AF-A0A815P920-F1
#
_cell.length_a   1.000
_cell.length_b   1.000
_cell.length_c   1.000
_cell.angle_alpha   90.00
_cell.angle_beta   90.00
_cell.angle_gamma   90.00
#
_symmetry.space_group_name_H-M   'P 1'
#
loop_
_entity.id
_entity.type
_entity.pdbx_description
1 polymer ?
#
loop_
_entity_poly.entity_id
_entity_poly.type
_entity_poly.pdbx_seq_one_letter_code
_entity_poly.pdbx_strand_id
1 'polypeptide(L)'
;MPSRSQSSSSTSKDSNRDSSRKSKSRHRRNVRLEEQNNNYRHHYLPFTIPSSFYNIVHVHRFTTIDTISTLINHFESCYRYSIDTESDRFTYELSLIQVHSIPQKLPSFIVLFELNHFPPSDTLLFEKIKLLFRLLFRLGNIIFSWGPMSDELMPAVRMNLFTWPVPALLFNLQDEFYSWYRGALPPCEACGSIQLSTMITSSNFSCICSKHSPYVNPADKWSLQNAVFYTVNRFLDKSSTKKNWSVMLDPNHSPLSLYEQHKRINYAIYDCFAVTLLHQAIYDKWSLIKLREAQLISLFTSTAPPHSLSLATSTFLENISDNENEVTSTSLPILNAPRHSSSLPLSTLFEDISEDESEDEIFMSSISRHYGTHQAVNTTRHVEILPAVAHDDDVIEPIASDQELSSNEPPKLRRNCRSSSARTRRNRKRNMVKRLHRDQHIIYRKVYHRFNIRQIKNILRARNVRYVHLTLHKSSQVLSIGMKKPSLVDLYFDRLPGDLFDKEHYQHYRQNEH
;
A
#
# COMPACT_ATOMS: atom_id res chain seq x y z
N MET A 1 -32.44 42.23 40.00
CA MET A 1 -31.20 41.83 39.28
C MET A 1 -31.60 41.03 38.05
N PRO A 2 -31.09 41.33 36.84
CA PRO A 2 -31.50 40.67 35.61
C PRO A 2 -30.72 39.37 35.36
N SER A 3 -31.43 38.33 34.94
CA SER A 3 -30.88 37.03 34.56
C SER A 3 -30.22 37.06 33.18
N ARG A 4 -28.92 36.73 33.11
CA ARG A 4 -28.20 36.53 31.83
C ARG A 4 -28.45 35.11 31.30
N SER A 5 -29.35 34.98 30.33
CA SER A 5 -29.46 33.79 29.48
C SER A 5 -28.26 33.73 28.52
N GLN A 6 -27.41 32.71 28.66
CA GLN A 6 -26.30 32.47 27.74
C GLN A 6 -26.75 31.62 26.54
N SER A 7 -26.43 32.08 25.33
CA SER A 7 -26.86 31.51 24.06
C SER A 7 -25.86 30.49 23.49
N SER A 8 -26.08 29.20 23.77
CA SER A 8 -25.28 28.09 23.27
C SER A 8 -25.77 27.53 21.92
N SER A 9 -25.38 28.15 20.79
CA SER A 9 -25.85 27.68 19.46
C SER A 9 -24.84 27.73 18.28
N SER A 10 -23.56 28.04 18.51
CA SER A 10 -22.58 28.26 17.43
C SER A 10 -21.68 27.07 17.05
N THR A 11 -21.57 26.02 17.87
CA THR A 11 -20.52 24.99 17.73
C THR A 11 -20.71 23.93 16.63
N SER A 12 -21.90 23.82 16.02
CA SER A 12 -22.21 22.71 15.10
C SER A 12 -21.70 22.89 13.66
N LYS A 13 -21.33 24.11 13.24
CA LYS A 13 -20.96 24.40 11.84
C LYS A 13 -19.51 24.06 11.48
N ASP A 14 -18.59 24.13 12.44
CA ASP A 14 -17.17 23.91 12.16
C ASP A 14 -16.78 22.42 12.13
N SER A 15 -17.42 21.57 12.94
CA SER A 15 -17.22 20.11 12.91
C SER A 15 -17.43 19.49 11.52
N ASN A 16 -18.43 19.99 10.78
CA ASN A 16 -18.76 19.56 9.42
C ASN A 16 -17.74 20.03 8.36
N ARG A 17 -16.99 21.11 8.61
CA ARG A 17 -15.94 21.57 7.70
C ARG A 17 -14.70 20.69 7.79
N ASP A 18 -14.33 20.29 9.00
CA ASP A 18 -13.14 19.47 9.24
C ASP A 18 -13.31 18.01 8.85
N SER A 19 -14.50 17.42 9.01
CA SER A 19 -14.79 16.08 8.49
C SER A 19 -14.63 16.03 6.96
N SER A 20 -15.13 17.04 6.24
CA SER A 20 -14.98 17.18 4.79
C SER A 20 -13.51 17.34 4.36
N ARG A 21 -12.72 18.14 5.09
CA ARG A 21 -11.28 18.31 4.84
C ARG A 21 -10.50 17.00 5.05
N LYS A 22 -10.74 16.30 6.17
CA LYS A 22 -10.12 15.00 6.49
C LYS A 22 -10.45 13.95 5.41
N SER A 23 -11.70 13.88 4.96
CA SER A 23 -12.13 12.97 3.87
C SER A 23 -11.41 13.25 2.54
N LYS A 24 -11.35 14.51 2.10
CA LYS A 24 -10.64 14.91 0.86
C LYS A 24 -9.13 14.61 0.93
N SER A 25 -8.50 14.81 2.10
CA SER A 25 -7.09 14.48 2.31
C SER A 25 -6.83 12.98 2.20
N ARG A 26 -7.64 12.14 2.89
CA ARG A 26 -7.57 10.67 2.80
C ARG A 26 -7.74 10.18 1.36
N HIS A 27 -8.72 10.72 0.61
CA HIS A 27 -8.91 10.34 -0.79
C HIS A 27 -7.69 10.66 -1.67
N ARG A 28 -7.09 11.85 -1.54
CA ARG A 28 -5.85 12.21 -2.26
C ARG A 28 -4.68 11.30 -1.90
N ARG A 29 -4.52 10.92 -0.62
CA ARG A 29 -3.48 9.96 -0.19
C ARG A 29 -3.69 8.60 -0.86
N ASN A 30 -4.92 8.09 -0.89
CA ASN A 30 -5.23 6.79 -1.50
C ASN A 30 -4.98 6.80 -3.02
N VAL A 31 -5.35 7.87 -3.73
CA VAL A 31 -5.06 8.00 -5.17
C VAL A 31 -3.55 7.99 -5.44
N ARG A 32 -2.75 8.72 -4.65
CA ARG A 32 -1.27 8.70 -4.79
C ARG A 32 -0.67 7.31 -4.54
N LEU A 33 -1.19 6.58 -3.55
CA LEU A 33 -0.74 5.20 -3.27
C LEU A 33 -1.12 4.25 -4.41
N GLU A 34 -2.30 4.42 -5.02
CA GLU A 34 -2.72 3.65 -6.20
C GLU A 34 -1.88 3.99 -7.44
N GLU A 35 -1.57 5.28 -7.68
CA GLU A 35 -0.66 5.75 -8.71
C GLU A 35 0.76 5.18 -8.52
N GLN A 36 1.30 5.22 -7.29
CA GLN A 36 2.60 4.64 -6.94
C GLN A 36 2.61 3.12 -7.16
N ASN A 37 1.56 2.42 -6.72
CA ASN A 37 1.43 0.97 -6.88
C ASN A 37 1.34 0.56 -8.36
N ASN A 38 0.59 1.30 -9.18
CA ASN A 38 0.52 1.08 -10.62
C ASN A 38 1.85 1.41 -11.31
N ASN A 39 2.52 2.50 -10.91
CA ASN A 39 3.85 2.84 -11.41
C ASN A 39 4.86 1.72 -11.13
N TYR A 40 4.88 1.17 -9.91
CA TYR A 40 5.77 0.06 -9.60
C TYR A 40 5.40 -1.22 -10.37
N ARG A 41 4.12 -1.57 -10.46
CA ARG A 41 3.64 -2.72 -11.26
C ARG A 41 4.08 -2.67 -12.73
N HIS A 42 4.21 -1.47 -13.31
CA HIS A 42 4.62 -1.30 -14.71
C HIS A 42 6.13 -1.28 -14.95
N HIS A 43 6.96 -1.10 -13.90
CA HIS A 43 8.41 -0.93 -14.06
C HIS A 43 9.25 -2.02 -13.37
N TYR A 44 8.68 -2.81 -12.47
CA TYR A 44 9.42 -3.79 -11.67
C TYR A 44 8.70 -5.14 -11.62
N LEU A 45 9.50 -6.22 -11.58
CA LEU A 45 8.98 -7.57 -11.41
C LEU A 45 8.27 -7.71 -10.05
N PRO A 46 7.12 -8.42 -9.99
CA PRO A 46 6.40 -8.59 -8.75
C PRO A 46 7.23 -9.39 -7.73
N PHE A 47 7.03 -9.09 -6.45
CA PHE A 47 7.52 -9.94 -5.36
C PHE A 47 6.59 -11.16 -5.27
N THR A 48 7.09 -12.32 -5.67
CA THR A 48 6.33 -13.58 -5.72
C THR A 48 7.17 -14.72 -5.17
N ILE A 49 6.58 -15.53 -4.30
CA ILE A 49 7.21 -16.75 -3.76
C ILE A 49 6.50 -17.97 -4.37
N PRO A 50 7.22 -18.96 -4.93
CA PRO A 50 6.60 -20.18 -5.43
C PRO A 50 5.89 -20.97 -4.33
N SER A 51 4.67 -21.43 -4.61
CA SER A 51 3.84 -22.20 -3.68
C SER A 51 4.45 -23.55 -3.28
N SER A 52 5.47 -24.04 -3.97
CA SER A 52 6.23 -25.24 -3.60
C SER A 52 6.97 -25.13 -2.26
N PHE A 53 7.14 -23.92 -1.71
CA PHE A 53 7.87 -23.71 -0.46
C PHE A 53 6.99 -23.63 0.79
N TYR A 54 5.67 -23.47 0.62
CA TYR A 54 4.77 -23.20 1.75
C TYR A 54 3.36 -23.77 1.56
N ASN A 55 2.75 -24.17 2.66
CA ASN A 55 1.33 -24.53 2.73
C ASN A 55 0.51 -23.33 3.19
N ILE A 56 -0.65 -23.08 2.57
CA ILE A 56 -1.61 -22.07 3.03
C ILE A 56 -2.67 -22.80 3.86
N VAL A 57 -2.95 -22.32 5.07
CA VAL A 57 -4.03 -22.86 5.92
C VAL A 57 -4.93 -21.73 6.39
N HIS A 58 -6.21 -21.85 6.05
CA HIS A 58 -7.26 -20.93 6.49
C HIS A 58 -7.83 -21.41 7.84
N VAL A 59 -7.93 -20.49 8.81
CA VAL A 59 -8.44 -20.76 10.16
C VAL A 59 -9.72 -19.96 10.40
N HIS A 60 -10.83 -20.68 10.45
CA HIS A 60 -12.21 -20.19 10.61
C HIS A 60 -13.11 -21.32 11.14
N ARG A 61 -14.41 -21.07 11.30
CA ARG A 61 -15.43 -21.99 11.84
C ARG A 61 -15.65 -23.30 11.09
N PHE A 62 -15.05 -23.47 9.90
CA PHE A 62 -15.14 -24.70 9.11
C PHE A 62 -13.82 -25.49 9.07
N THR A 63 -12.74 -24.96 9.66
CA THR A 63 -11.45 -25.66 9.75
C THR A 63 -11.60 -26.90 10.64
N THR A 64 -11.08 -28.06 10.19
CA THR A 64 -11.18 -29.31 10.95
C THR A 64 -10.26 -29.34 12.16
N ILE A 65 -10.64 -30.11 13.19
CA ILE A 65 -9.80 -30.34 14.39
C ILE A 65 -8.45 -30.97 14.01
N ASP A 66 -8.40 -31.81 12.98
CA ASP A 66 -7.18 -32.45 12.48
C ASP A 66 -6.23 -31.44 11.83
N THR A 67 -6.77 -30.49 11.05
CA THR A 67 -5.99 -29.39 10.47
C THR A 67 -5.38 -28.51 11.55
N ILE A 68 -6.16 -28.12 12.57
CA ILE A 68 -5.62 -27.34 13.69
C ILE A 68 -4.61 -28.16 14.53
N SER A 69 -4.84 -29.46 14.72
CA SER A 69 -3.91 -30.32 15.46
C SER A 69 -2.59 -30.51 14.69
N THR A 70 -2.64 -30.54 13.35
CA THR A 70 -1.43 -30.51 12.49
C THR A 70 -0.67 -29.19 12.65
N LEU A 71 -1.37 -28.05 12.67
CA LEU A 71 -0.74 -26.75 12.94
C LEU A 71 -0.14 -26.67 14.35
N ILE A 72 -0.80 -27.23 15.37
CA ILE A 72 -0.28 -27.30 16.75
C ILE A 72 1.06 -28.04 16.77
N ASN A 73 1.13 -29.25 16.20
CA ASN A 73 2.36 -30.04 16.15
C ASN A 73 3.50 -29.28 15.42
N HIS A 74 3.17 -28.55 14.35
CA HIS A 74 4.15 -27.69 13.65
C HIS A 74 4.64 -26.54 14.53
N PHE A 75 3.73 -25.81 15.17
CA PHE A 75 4.04 -24.66 16.03
C PHE A 75 4.76 -25.06 17.32
N GLU A 76 4.58 -26.29 17.81
CA GLU A 76 5.38 -26.83 18.92
C GLU A 76 6.86 -26.95 18.55
N SER A 77 7.17 -27.34 17.30
CA SER A 77 8.54 -27.46 16.77
C SER A 77 9.15 -26.14 16.26
N CYS A 78 8.33 -25.11 16.06
CA CYS A 78 8.76 -23.83 15.49
C CYS A 78 8.84 -22.71 16.54
N TYR A 79 9.84 -21.83 16.41
CA TYR A 79 10.11 -20.75 17.35
C TYR A 79 10.37 -19.37 16.69
N ARG A 80 10.38 -19.30 15.36
CA ARG A 80 10.50 -18.04 14.59
C ARG A 80 9.28 -17.85 13.71
N TYR A 81 8.71 -16.65 13.73
CA TYR A 81 7.50 -16.32 12.97
C TYR A 81 7.60 -14.92 12.38
N SER A 82 7.00 -14.69 11.22
CA SER A 82 6.58 -13.34 10.81
C SER A 82 5.08 -13.19 11.01
N ILE A 83 4.65 -12.00 11.44
CA ILE A 83 3.24 -11.65 11.61
C ILE A 83 2.92 -10.34 10.87
N ASP A 84 1.72 -10.28 10.31
CA ASP A 84 1.12 -9.07 9.75
C ASP A 84 -0.38 -9.06 10.06
N THR A 85 -1.05 -7.92 9.87
CA THR A 85 -2.51 -7.80 10.06
C THR A 85 -3.21 -7.02 8.95
N GLU A 86 -4.48 -7.30 8.71
CA GLU A 86 -5.35 -6.42 7.91
C GLU A 86 -6.68 -6.13 8.63
N SER A 87 -7.05 -4.85 8.63
CA SER A 87 -8.34 -4.37 9.14
C SER A 87 -9.35 -4.19 8.00
N ASP A 88 -10.63 -4.44 8.28
CA ASP A 88 -11.69 -4.20 7.30
C ASP A 88 -11.80 -2.72 6.90
N ARG A 89 -12.05 -2.45 5.62
CA ARG A 89 -12.23 -1.09 5.10
C ARG A 89 -13.38 -0.31 5.75
N PHE A 90 -14.45 -1.00 6.12
CA PHE A 90 -15.72 -0.39 6.53
C PHE A 90 -15.85 -0.29 8.04
N THR A 91 -15.51 -1.36 8.78
CA THR A 91 -15.56 -1.35 10.25
C THR A 91 -14.27 -0.79 10.88
N TYR A 92 -13.14 -0.85 10.17
CA TYR A 92 -11.79 -0.58 10.70
C TYR A 92 -11.37 -1.53 11.84
N GLU A 93 -12.07 -2.65 12.01
CA GLU A 93 -11.73 -3.70 12.96
C GLU A 93 -10.73 -4.68 12.34
N LEU A 94 -9.92 -5.34 13.17
CA LEU A 94 -9.02 -6.42 12.76
C LEU A 94 -9.85 -7.59 12.19
N SER A 95 -9.58 -7.97 10.94
CA SER A 95 -10.30 -9.04 10.25
C SER A 95 -9.43 -10.24 9.92
N LEU A 96 -8.14 -10.01 9.68
CA LEU A 96 -7.17 -11.02 9.28
C LEU A 96 -5.89 -10.84 10.09
N ILE A 97 -5.37 -11.95 10.63
CA ILE A 97 -3.98 -12.05 11.10
C ILE A 97 -3.28 -13.06 10.19
N GLN A 98 -2.14 -12.65 9.63
CA GLN A 98 -1.28 -13.47 8.79
C GLN A 98 -0.09 -13.93 9.61
N VAL A 99 0.15 -15.23 9.71
CA VAL A 99 1.33 -15.78 10.41
C VAL A 99 2.11 -16.69 9.47
N HIS A 100 3.36 -16.34 9.20
CA HIS A 100 4.32 -17.22 8.52
C HIS A 100 5.22 -17.88 9.57
N SER A 101 5.19 -19.21 9.64
CA SER A 101 6.18 -19.98 10.42
C SER A 101 7.52 -20.02 9.69
N ILE A 102 8.65 -19.87 10.39
CA ILE A 102 9.99 -19.94 9.78
C ILE A 102 10.71 -21.19 10.35
N PRO A 103 10.38 -22.40 9.86
CA PRO A 103 10.89 -23.65 10.41
C PRO A 103 12.36 -23.88 10.04
N GLN A 104 13.01 -24.88 10.65
CA GLN A 104 14.34 -25.33 10.23
C GLN A 104 14.33 -26.18 8.95
N LYS A 105 13.19 -26.81 8.64
CA LYS A 105 12.98 -27.66 7.47
C LYS A 105 11.64 -27.29 6.82
N LEU A 106 11.62 -27.29 5.48
CA LEU A 106 10.42 -27.04 4.70
C LEU A 106 9.46 -28.25 4.75
N PRO A 107 8.15 -28.06 4.47
CA PRO A 107 7.49 -26.80 4.06
C PRO A 107 7.28 -25.84 5.24
N SER A 108 7.20 -24.54 4.94
CA SER A 108 6.65 -23.57 5.90
C SER A 108 5.12 -23.50 5.80
N PHE A 109 4.48 -22.84 6.76
CA PHE A 109 3.04 -22.59 6.76
C PHE A 109 2.77 -21.09 6.79
N ILE A 110 1.87 -20.64 5.91
CA ILE A 110 1.17 -19.37 6.02
C ILE A 110 -0.21 -19.67 6.60
N VAL A 111 -0.44 -19.27 7.85
CA VAL A 111 -1.73 -19.41 8.53
C VAL A 111 -2.50 -18.10 8.42
N LEU A 112 -3.69 -18.16 7.85
CA LEU A 112 -4.60 -17.03 7.67
C LEU A 112 -5.75 -17.15 8.68
N PHE A 113 -5.68 -16.39 9.76
CA PHE A 113 -6.70 -16.35 10.80
C PHE A 113 -7.79 -15.36 10.43
N GLU A 114 -8.96 -15.85 10.03
CA GLU A 114 -10.07 -15.04 9.54
C GLU A 114 -11.06 -14.72 10.67
N LEU A 115 -10.75 -13.70 11.49
CA LEU A 115 -11.38 -13.45 12.80
C LEU A 115 -12.90 -13.26 12.72
N ASN A 116 -13.41 -12.59 11.68
CA ASN A 116 -14.86 -12.40 11.47
C ASN A 116 -15.61 -13.72 11.20
N HIS A 117 -14.89 -14.83 10.98
CA HIS A 117 -15.43 -16.14 10.68
C HIS A 117 -14.99 -17.22 11.67
N PHE A 118 -14.45 -16.86 12.83
CA PHE A 118 -14.10 -17.80 13.89
C PHE A 118 -15.33 -18.57 14.40
N PRO A 119 -15.15 -19.79 14.92
CA PRO A 119 -16.23 -20.54 15.56
C PRO A 119 -16.67 -19.88 16.88
N PRO A 120 -17.87 -20.21 17.41
CA PRO A 120 -18.30 -19.77 18.73
C PRO A 120 -17.30 -20.15 19.85
N SER A 121 -17.20 -19.31 20.87
CA SER A 121 -16.14 -19.37 21.89
C SER A 121 -16.21 -20.56 22.84
N ASP A 122 -17.36 -21.23 22.89
CA ASP A 122 -17.64 -22.45 23.65
C ASP A 122 -17.28 -23.74 22.89
N THR A 123 -16.84 -23.64 21.64
CA THR A 123 -16.49 -24.82 20.82
C THR A 123 -15.06 -25.33 21.07
N LEU A 124 -14.88 -26.66 20.95
CA LEU A 124 -13.56 -27.30 20.97
C LEU A 124 -12.60 -26.72 19.92
N LEU A 125 -13.12 -26.30 18.75
CA LEU A 125 -12.31 -25.68 17.70
C LEU A 125 -11.76 -24.32 18.15
N PHE A 126 -12.54 -23.50 18.87
CA PHE A 126 -12.08 -22.23 19.41
C PHE A 126 -10.99 -22.42 20.47
N GLU A 127 -11.15 -23.38 21.38
CA GLU A 127 -10.10 -23.70 22.37
C GLU A 127 -8.81 -24.24 21.72
N LYS A 128 -8.92 -25.01 20.63
CA LYS A 128 -7.76 -25.42 19.82
C LYS A 128 -7.08 -24.22 19.11
N ILE A 129 -7.85 -23.23 18.65
CA ILE A 129 -7.31 -21.98 18.09
C ILE A 129 -6.59 -21.15 19.18
N LYS A 130 -7.17 -21.02 20.39
CA LYS A 130 -6.51 -20.40 21.54
C LYS A 130 -5.21 -21.08 21.92
N LEU A 131 -5.17 -22.42 21.90
CA LEU A 131 -3.94 -23.19 22.12
C LEU A 131 -2.87 -22.86 21.06
N LEU A 132 -3.26 -22.71 19.79
CA LEU A 132 -2.34 -22.31 18.72
C LEU A 132 -1.78 -20.89 18.93
N PHE A 133 -2.61 -19.93 19.35
CA PHE A 133 -2.14 -18.60 19.75
C PHE A 133 -1.22 -18.63 20.98
N ARG A 134 -1.52 -19.46 21.98
CA ARG A 134 -0.65 -19.68 23.15
C ARG A 134 0.71 -20.24 22.74
N LEU A 135 0.76 -21.14 21.76
CA LEU A 135 2.00 -21.69 21.20
C LEU A 135 2.77 -20.67 20.36
N LEU A 136 2.09 -19.84 19.57
CA LEU A 136 2.69 -18.74 18.81
C LEU A 136 3.34 -17.69 19.73
N PHE A 137 2.65 -17.32 20.80
CA PHE A 137 3.07 -16.27 21.73
C PHE A 137 3.81 -16.78 22.99
N ARG A 138 4.27 -18.03 23.02
CA ARG A 138 5.01 -18.60 24.17
C ARG A 138 6.39 -17.95 24.34
N LEU A 139 6.90 -18.01 25.58
CA LEU A 139 8.25 -17.59 25.92
C LEU A 139 9.29 -18.34 25.06
N GLY A 140 10.30 -17.64 24.58
CA GLY A 140 11.36 -18.18 23.72
C GLY A 140 11.05 -18.14 22.22
N ASN A 141 9.80 -17.89 21.81
CA ASN A 141 9.50 -17.56 20.42
C ASN A 141 9.94 -16.13 20.07
N ILE A 142 10.32 -15.92 18.82
CA ILE A 142 10.65 -14.63 18.22
C ILE A 142 9.66 -14.36 17.07
N ILE A 143 9.02 -13.19 17.10
CA ILE A 143 7.99 -12.79 16.15
C ILE A 143 8.38 -11.46 15.51
N PHE A 144 8.60 -11.48 14.20
CA PHE A 144 8.94 -10.30 13.41
C PHE A 144 7.68 -9.66 12.82
N SER A 145 7.59 -8.33 12.87
CA SER A 145 6.52 -7.55 12.22
C SER A 145 7.09 -6.34 11.49
N TRP A 146 6.34 -5.76 10.55
CA TRP A 146 6.71 -4.46 9.94
C TRP A 146 6.21 -3.25 10.74
N GLY A 147 5.37 -3.44 11.75
CA GLY A 147 4.82 -2.36 12.55
C GLY A 147 4.64 -2.75 14.01
N PRO A 148 4.30 -1.78 14.87
CA PRO A 148 3.97 -2.03 16.27
C PRO A 148 2.68 -2.86 16.36
N MET A 149 2.80 -4.11 16.84
CA MET A 149 1.67 -5.04 16.91
C MET A 149 0.75 -4.83 18.12
N SER A 150 1.12 -3.99 19.10
CA SER A 150 0.33 -3.79 20.33
C SER A 150 -1.10 -3.39 20.01
N ASP A 151 -1.28 -2.35 19.21
CA ASP A 151 -2.57 -1.72 18.95
C ASP A 151 -3.36 -2.53 17.92
N GLU A 152 -2.66 -3.09 16.93
CA GLU A 152 -3.26 -3.91 15.86
C GLU A 152 -3.84 -5.22 16.40
N LEU A 153 -3.20 -5.84 17.41
CA LEU A 153 -3.64 -7.11 18.00
C LEU A 153 -4.62 -6.97 19.17
N MET A 154 -4.87 -5.76 19.70
CA MET A 154 -5.82 -5.58 20.81
C MET A 154 -7.24 -6.16 20.57
N PRO A 155 -7.82 -6.16 19.35
CA PRO A 155 -9.09 -6.82 19.10
C PRO A 155 -9.04 -8.34 19.36
N ALA A 156 -7.94 -9.00 19.00
CA ALA A 156 -7.74 -10.44 19.26
C ALA A 156 -7.64 -10.75 20.76
N VAL A 157 -7.01 -9.85 21.53
CA VAL A 157 -6.97 -9.92 23.01
C VAL A 157 -8.39 -9.81 23.59
N ARG A 158 -9.22 -8.89 23.08
CA ARG A 158 -10.64 -8.75 23.51
C ARG A 158 -11.50 -9.96 23.15
N MET A 159 -11.13 -10.72 22.12
CA MET A 159 -11.75 -12.01 21.77
C MET A 159 -11.27 -13.17 22.68
N ASN A 160 -10.45 -12.92 23.70
CA ASN A 160 -9.86 -13.92 24.60
C ASN A 160 -9.01 -14.98 23.86
N LEU A 161 -8.40 -14.61 22.72
CA LEU A 161 -7.52 -15.52 21.97
C LEU A 161 -6.16 -15.71 22.67
N PHE A 162 -5.68 -14.66 23.33
CA PHE A 162 -4.46 -14.62 24.16
C PHE A 162 -4.49 -13.36 25.04
N THR A 163 -3.55 -13.25 25.99
CA THR A 163 -3.38 -12.09 26.87
C THR A 163 -2.24 -11.19 26.41
N TRP A 164 -2.35 -9.88 26.65
CA TRP A 164 -1.26 -8.91 26.45
C TRP A 164 -0.76 -8.36 27.81
N PRO A 165 0.56 -8.14 28.01
CA PRO A 165 1.67 -8.42 27.09
C PRO A 165 1.85 -9.92 26.84
N VAL A 166 2.33 -10.26 25.65
CA VAL A 166 2.63 -11.63 25.25
C VAL A 166 4.05 -12.03 25.68
N PRO A 167 4.29 -13.29 26.13
CA PRO A 167 5.64 -13.75 26.52
C PRO A 167 6.68 -13.89 25.40
N ALA A 168 6.27 -13.93 24.13
CA ALA A 168 7.19 -13.99 22.99
C ALA A 168 7.93 -12.66 22.78
N LEU A 169 9.13 -12.70 22.22
CA LEU A 169 9.87 -11.52 21.80
C LEU A 169 9.29 -10.98 20.49
N LEU A 170 8.68 -9.80 20.51
CA LEU A 170 8.23 -9.11 19.29
C LEU A 170 9.27 -8.11 18.82
N PHE A 171 9.55 -8.12 17.52
CA PHE A 171 10.58 -7.30 16.90
C PHE A 171 10.00 -6.50 15.74
N ASN A 172 9.91 -5.17 15.91
CA ASN A 172 9.41 -4.26 14.88
C ASN A 172 10.53 -3.90 13.88
N LEU A 173 10.56 -4.57 12.72
CA LEU A 173 11.59 -4.38 11.70
C LEU A 173 11.64 -2.95 11.14
N GLN A 174 10.53 -2.20 11.15
CA GLN A 174 10.47 -0.85 10.57
C GLN A 174 11.35 0.16 11.31
N ASP A 175 11.50 0.02 12.64
CA ASP A 175 12.29 0.96 13.43
C ASP A 175 13.80 0.75 13.20
N GLU A 176 14.22 -0.51 12.99
CA GLU A 176 15.61 -0.88 12.69
C GLU A 176 16.00 -0.72 11.21
N PHE A 177 15.03 -0.84 10.29
CA PHE A 177 15.28 -0.92 8.85
C PHE A 177 16.10 0.26 8.33
N TYR A 178 15.85 1.48 8.81
CA TYR A 178 16.53 2.68 8.33
C TYR A 178 18.04 2.66 8.62
N SER A 179 18.40 2.30 9.86
CA SER A 179 19.79 2.22 10.33
C SER A 179 20.54 1.12 9.58
N TRP A 180 19.93 -0.08 9.47
CA TRP A 180 20.47 -1.17 8.67
C TRP A 180 20.66 -0.78 7.20
N TYR A 181 19.63 -0.21 6.57
CA TYR A 181 19.65 0.10 5.14
C TYR A 181 20.70 1.15 4.80
N ARG A 182 20.90 2.16 5.66
CA ARG A 182 22.01 3.13 5.48
C ARG A 182 23.38 2.44 5.56
N GLY A 183 23.61 1.60 6.57
CA GLY A 183 24.88 0.88 6.71
C GLY A 183 25.13 -0.18 5.63
N ALA A 184 24.08 -0.70 5.00
CA ALA A 184 24.18 -1.70 3.94
C ALA A 184 24.41 -1.12 2.52
N LEU A 185 24.29 0.20 2.33
CA LEU A 185 24.58 0.86 1.06
C LEU A 185 26.09 0.90 0.79
N PRO A 186 26.53 0.78 -0.47
CA PRO A 186 27.93 1.01 -0.83
C PRO A 186 28.32 2.48 -0.55
N PRO A 187 29.61 2.78 -0.29
CA PRO A 187 30.12 4.14 -0.24
C PRO A 187 29.74 4.92 -1.50
N CYS A 188 29.42 6.19 -1.35
CA CYS A 188 29.04 7.01 -2.50
C CYS A 188 30.28 7.41 -3.30
N GLU A 189 30.46 6.80 -4.48
CA GLU A 189 31.58 7.03 -5.39
C GLU A 189 31.80 8.53 -5.68
N ALA A 190 30.72 9.29 -5.86
CA ALA A 190 30.77 10.71 -6.24
C ALA A 190 31.31 11.66 -5.15
N CYS A 191 31.24 11.28 -3.87
CA CYS A 191 31.79 12.09 -2.77
C CYS A 191 32.93 11.40 -2.01
N GLY A 192 33.31 10.18 -2.39
CA GLY A 192 34.41 9.41 -1.77
C GLY A 192 34.23 9.09 -0.28
N SER A 193 33.14 9.55 0.35
CA SER A 193 32.93 9.41 1.78
C SER A 193 32.53 7.97 2.10
N ILE A 194 33.50 7.20 2.57
CA ILE A 194 33.24 5.97 3.32
C ILE A 194 32.43 6.38 4.54
N GLN A 195 31.18 5.94 4.64
CA GLN A 195 30.38 6.09 5.86
C GLN A 195 30.94 5.13 6.91
N LEU A 196 32.05 5.52 7.56
CA LEU A 196 32.52 4.86 8.76
C LEU A 196 31.43 5.02 9.82
N SER A 197 30.78 3.92 10.21
CA SER A 197 29.72 3.92 11.22
C SER A 197 30.25 4.09 12.65
N THR A 198 31.54 4.38 12.80
CA THR A 198 32.19 4.65 14.09
C THR A 198 31.87 6.07 14.55
N MET A 199 31.03 6.12 15.59
CA MET A 199 30.61 7.30 16.33
C MET A 199 31.63 8.45 16.36
N ILE A 200 31.42 9.48 15.54
CA ILE A 200 31.92 10.83 15.80
C ILE A 200 30.73 11.78 15.62
N THR A 201 30.46 12.56 16.67
CA THR A 201 29.24 13.34 16.92
C THR A 201 29.07 14.60 16.05
N SER A 202 29.71 14.67 14.87
CA SER A 202 29.56 15.78 13.92
C SER A 202 28.32 15.59 13.04
N SER A 203 27.21 16.22 13.42
CA SER A 203 25.84 16.01 12.93
C SER A 203 25.52 16.36 11.46
N ASN A 204 26.50 16.78 10.63
CA ASN A 204 26.23 17.49 9.37
C ASN A 204 26.76 16.85 8.06
N PHE A 205 27.41 15.68 8.09
CA PHE A 205 27.97 15.06 6.87
C PHE A 205 27.08 13.98 6.23
N SER A 206 25.79 14.27 6.03
CA SER A 206 25.01 13.54 5.01
C SER A 206 25.41 14.02 3.62
N CYS A 207 26.26 13.27 2.91
CA CYS A 207 26.64 13.57 1.53
C CYS A 207 25.39 13.81 0.67
N ILE A 208 25.31 14.97 -0.02
CA ILE A 208 24.09 15.45 -0.72
C ILE A 208 23.60 14.47 -1.81
N CYS A 209 24.48 13.61 -2.30
CA CYS A 209 24.15 12.48 -3.18
C CYS A 209 23.13 11.50 -2.56
N SER A 210 22.90 11.54 -1.24
CA SER A 210 22.07 10.59 -0.49
C SER A 210 20.55 10.78 -0.64
N LYS A 211 20.05 10.93 -1.87
CA LYS A 211 18.63 10.67 -2.21
C LYS A 211 18.33 9.17 -2.23
N HIS A 212 18.81 8.44 -1.23
CA HIS A 212 18.63 6.99 -1.07
C HIS A 212 17.37 6.64 -0.25
N SER A 213 16.73 7.64 0.38
CA SER A 213 15.38 7.51 0.91
C SER A 213 14.35 7.81 -0.19
N PRO A 214 13.26 7.02 -0.33
CA PRO A 214 12.12 7.38 -1.18
C PRO A 214 11.30 8.56 -0.63
N TYR A 215 11.53 8.98 0.61
CA TYR A 215 10.76 10.02 1.28
C TYR A 215 11.45 11.37 1.19
N VAL A 216 10.64 12.42 0.97
CA VAL A 216 11.09 13.81 0.99
C VAL A 216 11.45 14.24 2.41
N ASN A 217 10.72 13.75 3.40
CA ASN A 217 11.00 13.95 4.82
C ASN A 217 11.79 12.75 5.37
N PRO A 218 13.00 12.92 5.92
CA PRO A 218 13.78 11.82 6.49
C PRO A 218 13.14 11.19 7.74
N ALA A 219 12.17 11.88 8.39
CA ALA A 219 11.41 11.33 9.51
C ALA A 219 10.17 10.51 9.09
N ASP A 220 9.86 10.38 7.79
CA ASP A 220 8.77 9.52 7.33
C ASP A 220 9.16 8.04 7.51
N LYS A 221 8.34 7.29 8.26
CA LYS A 221 8.55 5.84 8.45
C LYS A 221 8.47 5.08 7.13
N TRP A 222 9.35 4.09 6.95
CA TRP A 222 9.38 3.25 5.76
C TRP A 222 8.14 2.36 5.66
N SER A 223 7.55 2.29 4.46
CA SER A 223 6.51 1.31 4.13
C SER A 223 7.16 0.00 3.69
N LEU A 224 6.51 -1.13 4.00
CA LEU A 224 6.99 -2.47 3.63
C LEU A 224 7.26 -2.58 2.12
N GLN A 225 6.36 -2.00 1.31
CA GLN A 225 6.52 -1.93 -0.14
C GLN A 225 7.79 -1.20 -0.58
N ASN A 226 8.13 -0.06 0.06
CA ASN A 226 9.36 0.66 -0.25
C ASN A 226 10.58 -0.10 0.26
N ALA A 227 10.52 -0.71 1.45
CA ALA A 227 11.62 -1.49 1.98
C ALA A 227 11.96 -2.69 1.07
N VAL A 228 10.97 -3.48 0.63
CA VAL A 228 11.16 -4.55 -0.36
C VAL A 228 11.69 -4.00 -1.69
N PHE A 229 11.14 -2.89 -2.17
CA PHE A 229 11.56 -2.30 -3.43
C PHE A 229 13.05 -1.88 -3.42
N TYR A 230 13.51 -1.15 -2.41
CA TYR A 230 14.91 -0.69 -2.34
C TYR A 230 15.90 -1.80 -1.98
N THR A 231 15.47 -2.82 -1.23
CA THR A 231 16.33 -3.98 -0.91
C THR A 231 16.52 -4.92 -2.10
N VAL A 232 15.44 -5.47 -2.66
CA VAL A 232 15.52 -6.55 -3.67
C VAL A 232 15.06 -6.17 -5.09
N ASN A 233 14.72 -4.90 -5.34
CA ASN A 233 14.24 -4.43 -6.64
C ASN A 233 13.04 -5.27 -7.16
N ARG A 234 12.07 -5.49 -6.28
CA ARG A 234 10.79 -6.17 -6.55
C ARG A 234 9.61 -5.33 -6.08
N PHE A 235 8.49 -5.48 -6.76
CA PHE A 235 7.24 -4.80 -6.46
C PHE A 235 6.33 -5.67 -5.58
N LEU A 236 6.17 -5.29 -4.32
CA LEU A 236 5.12 -5.83 -3.44
C LEU A 236 3.78 -5.18 -3.79
N ASP A 237 2.81 -5.94 -4.32
CA ASP A 237 1.53 -5.37 -4.79
C ASP A 237 0.61 -5.01 -3.62
N LYS A 238 0.42 -3.70 -3.38
CA LYS A 238 -0.46 -3.17 -2.33
C LYS A 238 -1.90 -2.91 -2.78
N SER A 239 -2.34 -3.42 -3.94
CA SER A 239 -3.69 -3.14 -4.48
C SER A 239 -4.86 -3.77 -3.70
N SER A 240 -4.58 -4.62 -2.70
CA SER A 240 -5.57 -5.18 -1.77
C SER A 240 -5.54 -4.58 -0.36
N THR A 241 -4.70 -3.56 -0.09
CA THR A 241 -4.69 -2.85 1.20
C THR A 241 -6.07 -2.27 1.52
N LYS A 242 -6.58 -2.51 2.74
CA LYS A 242 -7.88 -1.99 3.20
C LYS A 242 -9.01 -2.31 2.22
N LYS A 243 -9.13 -3.59 1.84
CA LYS A 243 -10.30 -4.14 1.17
C LYS A 243 -11.32 -4.61 2.21
N ASN A 244 -12.38 -5.26 1.74
CA ASN A 244 -13.41 -5.87 2.58
C ASN A 244 -12.87 -7.20 3.14
N TRP A 245 -11.95 -7.14 4.10
CA TRP A 245 -11.25 -8.29 4.69
C TRP A 245 -12.12 -9.11 5.64
N SER A 246 -13.27 -8.56 6.06
CA SER A 246 -14.31 -9.31 6.77
C SER A 246 -15.02 -10.36 5.91
N VAL A 247 -14.69 -10.48 4.62
CA VAL A 247 -15.18 -11.54 3.72
C VAL A 247 -14.21 -12.72 3.68
N MET A 248 -14.77 -13.92 3.88
CA MET A 248 -14.02 -15.18 3.96
C MET A 248 -13.11 -15.41 2.74
N LEU A 249 -11.90 -15.90 2.96
CA LEU A 249 -10.90 -16.13 1.92
C LEU A 249 -10.74 -17.60 1.52
N ASP A 250 -11.25 -18.57 2.29
CA ASP A 250 -11.23 -20.01 1.92
C ASP A 250 -11.90 -20.25 0.52
N PRO A 251 -11.19 -20.88 -0.44
CA PRO A 251 -11.73 -21.30 -1.75
C PRO A 251 -13.08 -22.02 -1.72
N ASN A 252 -13.36 -22.81 -0.69
CA ASN A 252 -14.56 -23.64 -0.58
C ASN A 252 -15.79 -22.88 -0.07
N HIS A 253 -15.60 -21.69 0.49
CA HIS A 253 -16.62 -20.99 1.27
C HIS A 253 -16.72 -19.48 0.99
N SER A 254 -15.78 -18.90 0.23
CA SER A 254 -15.79 -17.48 -0.12
C SER A 254 -16.90 -17.12 -1.11
N PRO A 255 -17.60 -15.98 -0.91
CA PRO A 255 -18.48 -15.39 -1.92
C PRO A 255 -17.72 -14.54 -2.96
N LEU A 256 -16.38 -14.47 -2.89
CA LEU A 256 -15.57 -13.75 -3.87
C LEU A 256 -15.41 -14.57 -5.16
N SER A 257 -15.12 -13.89 -6.28
CA SER A 257 -14.63 -14.61 -7.46
C SER A 257 -13.22 -15.13 -7.19
N LEU A 258 -12.88 -16.31 -7.74
CA LEU A 258 -11.56 -16.95 -7.62
C LEU A 258 -10.40 -15.97 -7.90
N TYR A 259 -10.57 -15.06 -8.87
CA TYR A 259 -9.59 -14.02 -9.17
C TYR A 259 -9.37 -13.01 -8.02
N GLU A 260 -10.44 -12.43 -7.46
CA GLU A 260 -10.31 -11.46 -6.36
C GLU A 260 -9.89 -12.17 -5.05
N GLN A 261 -10.28 -13.43 -4.87
CA GLN A 261 -9.82 -14.28 -3.78
C GLN A 261 -8.31 -14.56 -3.86
N HIS A 262 -7.82 -15.17 -4.96
CA HIS A 262 -6.38 -15.42 -5.15
C HIS A 262 -5.56 -14.14 -5.02
N LYS A 263 -6.05 -13.01 -5.52
CA LYS A 263 -5.38 -11.71 -5.39
C LYS A 263 -5.26 -11.21 -3.95
N ARG A 264 -6.23 -11.51 -3.09
CA ARG A 264 -6.19 -11.16 -1.65
C ARG A 264 -5.32 -12.13 -0.85
N ILE A 265 -5.45 -13.44 -1.13
CA ILE A 265 -4.61 -14.48 -0.55
C ILE A 265 -3.14 -14.18 -0.86
N ASN A 266 -2.79 -13.91 -2.12
CA ASN A 266 -1.43 -13.57 -2.53
C ASN A 266 -0.92 -12.27 -1.88
N TYR A 267 -1.76 -11.22 -1.76
CA TYR A 267 -1.40 -10.01 -1.00
C TYR A 267 -1.01 -10.37 0.45
N ALA A 268 -1.87 -11.10 1.15
CA ALA A 268 -1.69 -11.44 2.56
C ALA A 268 -0.44 -12.31 2.79
N ILE A 269 -0.20 -13.27 1.89
CA ILE A 269 1.00 -14.12 1.86
C ILE A 269 2.26 -13.29 1.61
N TYR A 270 2.27 -12.45 0.57
CA TYR A 270 3.47 -11.72 0.15
C TYR A 270 3.86 -10.61 1.12
N ASP A 271 2.92 -10.03 1.86
CA ASP A 271 3.23 -9.10 2.94
C ASP A 271 3.94 -9.80 4.10
N CYS A 272 3.44 -10.96 4.53
CA CYS A 272 4.10 -11.75 5.58
C CYS A 272 5.48 -12.28 5.13
N PHE A 273 5.62 -12.69 3.87
CA PHE A 273 6.93 -13.04 3.28
C PHE A 273 7.86 -11.85 3.10
N ALA A 274 7.36 -10.64 2.89
CA ALA A 274 8.17 -9.44 2.85
C ALA A 274 8.77 -9.11 4.22
N VAL A 275 8.01 -9.29 5.31
CA VAL A 275 8.55 -9.26 6.69
C VAL A 275 9.62 -10.35 6.86
N THR A 276 9.37 -11.56 6.34
CA THR A 276 10.36 -12.65 6.39
C THR A 276 11.63 -12.34 5.58
N LEU A 277 11.53 -11.71 4.42
CA LEU A 277 12.71 -11.26 3.67
C LEU A 277 13.54 -10.24 4.47
N LEU A 278 12.88 -9.29 5.13
CA LEU A 278 13.54 -8.18 5.80
C LEU A 278 14.10 -8.54 7.19
N HIS A 279 13.62 -9.60 7.87
CA HIS A 279 14.30 -10.08 9.07
C HIS A 279 15.67 -10.71 8.77
N GLN A 280 15.86 -11.37 7.61
CA GLN A 280 17.17 -11.86 7.18
C GLN A 280 18.18 -10.71 7.02
N ALA A 281 17.70 -9.56 6.54
CA ALA A 281 18.47 -8.34 6.42
C ALA A 281 18.94 -7.82 7.78
N ILE A 282 17.99 -7.55 8.68
CA ILE A 282 18.20 -6.81 9.93
C ILE A 282 18.75 -7.72 11.04
N TYR A 283 18.09 -8.86 11.27
CA TYR A 283 18.37 -9.75 12.41
C TYR A 283 19.54 -10.69 12.12
N ASP A 284 19.50 -11.40 10.98
CA ASP A 284 20.59 -12.30 10.56
C ASP A 284 21.73 -11.55 9.80
N LYS A 285 21.66 -10.20 9.75
CA LYS A 285 22.68 -9.27 9.24
C LYS A 285 23.13 -9.51 7.79
N TRP A 286 22.20 -9.87 6.90
CA TRP A 286 22.53 -10.05 5.48
C TRP A 286 22.82 -8.71 4.77
N SER A 287 23.78 -8.72 3.84
CA SER A 287 24.05 -7.59 2.97
C SER A 287 23.01 -7.45 1.85
N LEU A 288 22.90 -6.26 1.25
CA LEU A 288 22.02 -6.02 0.09
C LEU A 288 22.30 -6.96 -1.09
N ILE A 289 23.59 -7.28 -1.33
CA ILE A 289 24.00 -8.23 -2.39
C ILE A 289 23.46 -9.62 -2.05
N LYS A 290 23.72 -10.11 -0.83
CA LYS A 290 23.25 -11.43 -0.37
C LYS A 290 21.73 -11.55 -0.46
N LEU A 291 20.96 -10.52 -0.08
CA LEU A 291 19.49 -10.53 -0.22
C LEU A 291 18.99 -10.61 -1.66
N ARG A 292 19.71 -9.99 -2.61
CA ARG A 292 19.34 -9.98 -4.03
C ARG A 292 19.67 -11.28 -4.75
N GLU A 293 20.75 -11.94 -4.32
CA GLU A 293 21.30 -13.14 -4.95
C GLU A 293 20.85 -14.44 -4.25
N ALA A 294 20.30 -14.35 -3.05
CA ALA A 294 19.88 -15.51 -2.28
C ALA A 294 18.81 -16.36 -2.98
N GLN A 295 19.02 -17.67 -2.95
CA GLN A 295 18.00 -18.63 -3.34
C GLN A 295 16.82 -18.56 -2.37
N LEU A 296 15.60 -18.56 -2.90
CA LEU A 296 14.37 -18.39 -2.11
C LEU A 296 14.27 -19.37 -0.92
N ILE A 297 14.75 -20.61 -1.07
CA ILE A 297 14.79 -21.61 0.02
C ILE A 297 15.47 -21.04 1.27
N SER A 298 16.63 -20.39 1.10
CA SER A 298 17.43 -19.86 2.21
C SER A 298 16.78 -18.68 2.95
N LEU A 299 15.74 -18.06 2.39
CA LEU A 299 14.98 -16.99 3.03
C LEU A 299 13.90 -17.51 3.99
N PHE A 300 13.47 -18.76 3.83
CA PHE A 300 12.29 -19.32 4.52
C PHE A 300 12.60 -20.46 5.49
N THR A 301 13.88 -20.84 5.62
CA THR A 301 14.36 -21.79 6.62
C THR A 301 15.27 -21.11 7.65
N SER A 302 15.01 -21.32 8.94
CA SER A 302 15.94 -20.90 10.00
C SER A 302 17.17 -21.81 10.03
N THR A 303 18.36 -21.25 9.85
CA THR A 303 19.63 -21.95 10.07
C THR A 303 20.05 -21.98 11.54
N ALA A 304 19.36 -21.24 12.42
CA ALA A 304 19.74 -21.13 13.81
C ALA A 304 19.39 -22.42 14.61
N PRO A 305 20.29 -22.89 15.51
CA PRO A 305 20.03 -24.03 16.38
C PRO A 305 18.74 -23.84 17.20
N PRO A 306 17.97 -24.92 17.48
CA PRO A 306 16.60 -24.74 17.98
C PRO A 306 16.52 -24.16 19.41
N HIS A 307 17.59 -24.26 20.22
CA HIS A 307 17.54 -23.90 21.65
C HIS A 307 18.83 -23.25 22.22
N SER A 308 19.64 -22.55 21.41
CA SER A 308 20.82 -21.83 21.93
C SER A 308 20.47 -20.48 22.58
N LEU A 309 19.55 -20.48 23.55
CA LEU A 309 19.18 -19.31 24.35
C LEU A 309 19.56 -19.52 25.82
N SER A 310 20.86 -19.40 26.09
CA SER A 310 21.33 -18.86 27.37
C SER A 310 20.95 -17.38 27.42
N LEU A 311 19.67 -17.11 27.73
CA LEU A 311 19.04 -15.79 27.65
C LEU A 311 19.39 -14.91 28.89
N ALA A 312 20.62 -15.03 29.37
CA ALA A 312 21.10 -14.44 30.63
C ALA A 312 22.20 -13.37 30.48
N THR A 313 22.81 -13.22 29.29
CA THR A 313 24.00 -12.35 29.10
C THR A 313 23.99 -11.50 27.83
N SER A 314 22.85 -11.35 27.15
CA SER A 314 22.71 -10.37 26.05
C SER A 314 22.40 -8.97 26.57
N THR A 315 23.33 -8.36 27.29
CA THR A 315 23.38 -6.91 27.56
C THR A 315 23.71 -6.08 26.31
N PHE A 316 23.84 -6.71 25.14
CA PHE A 316 24.10 -6.08 23.83
C PHE A 316 22.83 -5.57 23.12
N LEU A 317 22.05 -4.76 23.82
CA LEU A 317 21.37 -3.61 23.23
C LEU A 317 21.66 -2.44 24.17
N GLU A 318 22.66 -1.63 23.81
CA GLU A 318 22.95 -0.40 24.54
C GLU A 318 21.72 0.50 24.54
N ASN A 319 21.19 0.75 25.74
CA ASN A 319 20.18 1.77 25.96
C ASN A 319 20.80 3.14 25.67
N ILE A 320 20.69 3.62 24.44
CA ILE A 320 20.72 5.05 24.15
C ILE A 320 19.38 5.63 24.63
N SER A 321 19.28 5.78 25.94
CA SER A 321 18.21 6.45 26.66
C SER A 321 18.87 7.58 27.43
N ASP A 322 18.96 8.75 26.80
CA ASP A 322 19.54 9.94 27.41
C ASP A 322 18.79 10.28 28.71
N ASN A 323 19.49 10.18 29.83
CA ASN A 323 19.06 10.76 31.08
C ASN A 323 20.29 11.34 31.78
N GLU A 324 20.61 12.59 31.45
CA GLU A 324 21.65 13.36 32.14
C GLU A 324 21.22 13.57 33.59
N ASN A 325 22.00 13.01 34.53
CA ASN A 325 22.33 13.56 35.86
C ASN A 325 22.95 12.44 36.74
N GLU A 326 24.28 12.37 36.82
CA GLU A 326 24.97 12.79 38.05
C GLU A 326 26.51 12.75 37.91
N VAL A 327 27.13 13.58 38.73
CA VAL A 327 28.57 13.80 38.85
C VAL A 327 29.17 12.73 39.77
N THR A 328 30.35 12.17 39.42
CA THR A 328 31.55 12.16 40.30
C THR A 328 32.73 11.55 39.53
N SER A 329 33.79 12.35 39.36
CA SER A 329 35.04 11.94 38.71
C SER A 329 36.00 11.29 39.71
N THR A 330 36.63 10.17 39.34
CA THR A 330 37.87 9.69 39.96
C THR A 330 38.88 9.38 38.86
N SER A 331 40.14 9.74 39.07
CA SER A 331 41.14 9.99 38.02
C SER A 331 42.31 8.99 38.03
N LEU A 332 43.16 9.12 36.99
CA LEU A 332 44.54 8.58 36.82
C LEU A 332 44.66 7.18 36.16
N PRO A 333 45.79 6.90 35.46
CA PRO A 333 46.60 7.82 34.66
C PRO A 333 46.98 7.30 33.25
N ILE A 334 47.52 8.23 32.47
CA ILE A 334 48.00 8.11 31.09
C ILE A 334 49.28 7.25 30.98
N LEU A 335 49.44 6.53 29.86
CA LEU A 335 50.75 6.08 29.38
C LEU A 335 50.90 6.34 27.87
N ASN A 336 51.89 7.14 27.50
CA ASN A 336 52.13 7.63 26.13
C ASN A 336 53.06 6.70 25.33
N ALA A 337 52.82 6.56 24.02
CA ALA A 337 53.80 6.10 23.00
C ALA A 337 53.33 6.58 21.59
N PRO A 338 54.18 6.66 20.54
CA PRO A 338 54.29 7.90 19.76
C PRO A 338 53.84 7.86 18.29
N ARG A 339 53.89 9.06 17.68
CA ARG A 339 53.51 9.41 16.31
C ARG A 339 54.49 8.92 15.23
N HIS A 340 53.95 8.54 14.08
CA HIS A 340 54.48 8.84 12.73
C HIS A 340 53.25 9.11 11.83
N SER A 341 52.97 10.26 11.20
CA SER A 341 53.75 11.25 10.44
C SER A 341 54.31 10.74 9.10
N SER A 342 53.47 10.76 8.06
CA SER A 342 53.91 10.89 6.66
C SER A 342 52.92 11.75 5.86
N SER A 343 53.35 12.96 5.55
CA SER A 343 52.72 13.88 4.58
C SER A 343 53.21 13.58 3.16
N LEU A 344 52.44 13.98 2.13
CA LEU A 344 52.85 14.66 0.87
C LEU A 344 51.60 14.85 -0.04
N PRO A 345 51.61 15.72 -1.07
CA PRO A 345 50.53 16.71 -1.21
C PRO A 345 49.85 16.78 -2.60
N LEU A 346 48.85 17.67 -2.66
CA LEU A 346 48.31 18.42 -3.81
C LEU A 346 48.47 17.84 -5.24
N SER A 347 47.32 17.68 -5.91
CA SER A 347 47.19 18.10 -7.31
C SER A 347 45.95 18.99 -7.45
N THR A 348 46.18 20.28 -7.65
CA THR A 348 45.19 21.28 -8.04
C THR A 348 44.87 21.17 -9.52
N LEU A 349 43.59 21.16 -9.89
CA LEU A 349 43.17 21.70 -11.20
C LEU A 349 41.79 22.34 -11.08
N PHE A 350 41.74 23.65 -11.35
CA PHE A 350 40.54 24.44 -11.58
C PHE A 350 40.28 24.50 -13.10
N GLU A 351 38.99 24.50 -13.48
CA GLU A 351 38.38 25.00 -14.72
C GLU A 351 36.88 24.63 -14.55
N ASP A 352 35.99 25.47 -14.02
CA ASP A 352 35.60 26.82 -14.46
C ASP A 352 35.22 26.88 -15.95
N ILE A 353 33.96 26.53 -16.24
CA ILE A 353 33.18 27.12 -17.33
C ILE A 353 31.83 27.55 -16.77
N SER A 354 31.64 28.86 -16.69
CA SER A 354 30.39 29.57 -16.44
C SER A 354 29.55 29.72 -17.71
N GLU A 355 28.25 29.98 -17.53
CA GLU A 355 27.34 30.91 -18.25
C GLU A 355 25.88 30.44 -18.00
N ASP A 356 24.97 31.30 -17.50
CA ASP A 356 24.09 32.23 -18.25
C ASP A 356 23.30 31.50 -19.37
N GLU A 357 22.00 31.65 -19.66
CA GLU A 357 20.92 32.63 -19.43
C GLU A 357 19.57 31.82 -19.37
N SER A 358 18.38 32.29 -18.96
CA SER A 358 17.94 33.51 -18.24
C SER A 358 16.49 33.37 -17.70
N GLU A 359 15.79 34.50 -17.56
CA GLU A 359 14.54 34.82 -16.88
C GLU A 359 13.23 34.27 -17.52
N ASP A 360 12.20 34.11 -16.68
CA ASP A 360 10.97 34.94 -16.70
C ASP A 360 9.54 34.36 -16.83
N GLU A 361 8.63 35.20 -16.32
CA GLU A 361 7.17 35.30 -16.47
C GLU A 361 6.19 34.33 -15.75
N ILE A 362 5.77 34.85 -14.59
CA ILE A 362 4.49 34.65 -13.90
C ILE A 362 3.29 34.90 -14.83
N PHE A 363 2.27 34.03 -14.81
CA PHE A 363 0.88 34.46 -15.06
C PHE A 363 -0.15 33.74 -14.19
N MET A 364 -0.44 34.33 -13.03
CA MET A 364 -1.56 33.96 -12.16
C MET A 364 -2.80 34.76 -12.56
N SER A 365 -3.87 34.09 -13.04
CA SER A 365 -5.18 34.73 -13.27
C SER A 365 -6.27 34.07 -12.43
N SER A 366 -6.47 34.65 -11.25
CA SER A 366 -7.59 34.40 -10.34
C SER A 366 -8.92 34.84 -10.98
N ILE A 367 -9.95 33.99 -10.97
CA ILE A 367 -11.34 34.46 -11.10
C ILE A 367 -12.15 34.01 -9.88
N SER A 368 -12.21 34.92 -8.91
CA SER A 368 -13.21 34.93 -7.86
C SER A 368 -14.57 35.34 -8.44
N ARG A 369 -15.65 34.63 -8.10
CA ARG A 369 -17.04 35.13 -8.17
C ARG A 369 -17.90 34.59 -7.02
N HIS A 370 -17.88 35.34 -5.92
CA HIS A 370 -19.08 35.60 -5.11
C HIS A 370 -20.08 36.45 -5.93
N TYR A 371 -21.38 36.59 -5.63
CA TYR A 371 -22.32 35.93 -4.70
C TYR A 371 -23.68 35.86 -5.44
N GLY A 372 -24.64 35.07 -4.95
CA GLY A 372 -25.98 34.98 -5.54
C GLY A 372 -27.02 34.46 -4.55
N THR A 373 -27.52 35.36 -3.71
CA THR A 373 -28.47 35.07 -2.63
C THR A 373 -29.88 34.86 -3.17
N HIS A 374 -30.48 33.69 -2.97
CA HIS A 374 -31.93 33.52 -3.07
C HIS A 374 -32.47 32.60 -1.94
N GLN A 375 -33.70 32.90 -1.55
CA GLN A 375 -34.30 32.53 -0.27
C GLN A 375 -34.70 31.06 -0.17
N ALA A 376 -34.78 30.59 1.08
CA ALA A 376 -35.37 29.30 1.41
C ALA A 376 -36.89 29.36 1.31
N VAL A 377 -37.51 28.28 0.80
CA VAL A 377 -38.91 27.94 1.03
C VAL A 377 -38.94 26.57 1.67
N ASN A 378 -39.46 26.48 2.89
CA ASN A 378 -39.69 25.21 3.57
C ASN A 378 -40.84 24.47 2.88
N THR A 379 -40.71 23.16 2.72
CA THR A 379 -41.89 22.29 2.52
C THR A 379 -41.65 20.95 3.19
N THR A 380 -42.14 20.86 4.43
CA THR A 380 -42.32 19.64 5.19
C THR A 380 -43.23 18.68 4.41
N ARG A 381 -42.86 17.41 4.28
CA ARG A 381 -43.84 16.34 4.02
C ARG A 381 -43.54 15.12 4.88
N HIS A 382 -44.59 14.67 5.55
CA HIS A 382 -44.61 13.48 6.38
C HIS A 382 -44.38 12.22 5.55
N VAL A 383 -43.84 11.21 6.22
CA VAL A 383 -43.91 9.81 5.81
C VAL A 383 -45.19 9.23 6.43
N GLU A 384 -46.01 8.58 5.63
CA GLU A 384 -47.13 7.78 6.10
C GLU A 384 -47.05 6.42 5.43
N ILE A 385 -47.13 5.36 6.23
CA ILE A 385 -46.92 3.97 5.82
C ILE A 385 -48.26 3.26 5.96
N LEU A 386 -48.74 2.65 4.88
CA LEU A 386 -49.85 1.71 4.90
C LEU A 386 -49.41 0.39 4.26
N PRO A 387 -49.67 -0.77 4.91
CA PRO A 387 -49.37 -2.08 4.34
C PRO A 387 -50.45 -2.52 3.37
N ALA A 388 -50.06 -3.27 2.34
CA ALA A 388 -50.99 -3.94 1.46
C ALA A 388 -51.48 -5.26 2.09
N VAL A 389 -52.77 -5.54 1.96
CA VAL A 389 -53.37 -6.87 2.15
C VAL A 389 -54.04 -7.22 0.83
N ALA A 390 -53.79 -8.43 0.32
CA ALA A 390 -54.36 -8.93 -0.92
C ALA A 390 -55.71 -9.60 -0.67
N HIS A 391 -56.57 -9.64 -1.69
CA HIS A 391 -57.43 -10.79 -1.95
C HIS A 391 -57.82 -10.86 -3.44
N ASP A 392 -57.83 -12.07 -3.96
CA ASP A 392 -58.17 -12.44 -5.34
C ASP A 392 -59.69 -12.68 -5.52
N ASP A 393 -60.02 -13.12 -6.75
CA ASP A 393 -61.21 -13.85 -7.20
C ASP A 393 -62.40 -13.05 -7.78
N ASP A 394 -62.44 -13.07 -9.12
CA ASP A 394 -63.54 -13.48 -10.02
C ASP A 394 -65.01 -13.26 -9.64
N VAL A 395 -65.81 -12.80 -10.61
CA VAL A 395 -66.97 -13.55 -11.21
C VAL A 395 -67.79 -12.68 -12.19
N ILE A 396 -67.79 -13.11 -13.47
CA ILE A 396 -68.88 -13.17 -14.47
C ILE A 396 -69.62 -11.87 -14.95
N GLU A 397 -69.81 -11.84 -16.29
CA GLU A 397 -70.65 -10.97 -17.16
C GLU A 397 -72.19 -11.01 -16.80
N PRO A 398 -73.19 -10.40 -17.52
CA PRO A 398 -73.16 -9.91 -18.92
C PRO A 398 -74.12 -8.75 -19.39
N ILE A 399 -73.99 -8.44 -20.71
CA ILE A 399 -75.00 -7.94 -21.69
C ILE A 399 -75.39 -6.45 -21.73
N ALA A 400 -75.38 -5.92 -22.99
CA ALA A 400 -76.05 -4.72 -23.55
C ALA A 400 -75.61 -3.32 -23.04
N SER A 401 -75.64 -2.24 -23.82
CA SER A 401 -75.98 -2.00 -25.24
C SER A 401 -75.27 -0.75 -25.79
N ASP A 402 -75.19 -0.64 -27.12
CA ASP A 402 -74.99 0.56 -27.97
C ASP A 402 -74.78 1.95 -27.33
N GLN A 403 -73.71 2.65 -27.69
CA GLN A 403 -73.78 3.90 -28.50
C GLN A 403 -72.41 4.57 -28.80
N GLU A 404 -72.30 5.03 -30.05
CA GLU A 404 -71.61 6.24 -30.55
C GLU A 404 -70.12 6.56 -30.21
N LEU A 405 -69.28 6.34 -31.25
CA LEU A 405 -68.37 7.34 -31.85
C LEU A 405 -67.88 8.52 -30.97
N SER A 406 -66.69 8.38 -30.39
CA SER A 406 -65.83 9.52 -30.05
C SER A 406 -64.36 9.24 -30.33
N SER A 407 -63.77 10.01 -31.23
CA SER A 407 -62.40 9.86 -31.72
C SER A 407 -61.36 10.42 -30.74
N ASN A 408 -61.14 9.71 -29.64
CA ASN A 408 -60.06 9.98 -28.69
C ASN A 408 -58.68 9.68 -29.32
N GLU A 409 -58.13 10.62 -30.10
CA GLU A 409 -56.72 10.59 -30.49
C GLU A 409 -55.87 10.69 -29.19
N PRO A 410 -55.05 9.68 -28.84
CA PRO A 410 -54.37 9.66 -27.55
C PRO A 410 -53.42 10.86 -27.43
N PRO A 411 -53.43 11.61 -26.30
CA PRO A 411 -52.72 12.86 -26.18
C PRO A 411 -51.22 12.64 -26.40
N LYS A 412 -50.71 13.19 -27.51
CA LYS A 412 -49.30 13.08 -27.94
C LYS A 412 -48.37 13.49 -26.79
N LEU A 413 -47.83 12.50 -26.08
CA LEU A 413 -47.03 12.65 -24.87
C LEU A 413 -45.93 13.71 -25.09
N ARG A 414 -46.16 14.92 -24.55
CA ARG A 414 -45.21 16.03 -24.62
C ARG A 414 -43.90 15.55 -24.01
N ARG A 415 -42.88 15.33 -24.86
CA ARG A 415 -41.57 14.84 -24.44
C ARG A 415 -40.96 15.83 -23.45
N ASN A 416 -41.05 15.51 -22.15
CA ASN A 416 -40.63 16.38 -21.07
C ASN A 416 -39.19 16.89 -21.28
N CYS A 417 -39.11 18.17 -21.64
CA CYS A 417 -37.88 18.80 -22.08
C CYS A 417 -37.00 19.03 -20.85
N ARG A 418 -36.12 18.07 -20.55
CA ARG A 418 -35.21 18.13 -19.40
C ARG A 418 -34.47 19.47 -19.37
N SER A 419 -34.45 20.10 -18.20
CA SER A 419 -33.77 21.38 -17.96
C SER A 419 -32.30 21.36 -18.39
N SER A 420 -31.75 22.53 -18.72
CA SER A 420 -30.35 22.71 -19.10
C SER A 420 -29.39 22.12 -18.05
N SER A 421 -29.65 22.33 -16.75
CA SER A 421 -28.88 21.77 -15.64
C SER A 421 -28.91 20.23 -15.62
N ALA A 422 -30.08 19.61 -15.83
CA ALA A 422 -30.22 18.16 -15.92
C ALA A 422 -29.50 17.57 -17.16
N ARG A 423 -29.55 18.26 -18.31
CA ARG A 423 -28.78 17.89 -19.51
C ARG A 423 -27.28 17.95 -19.23
N THR A 424 -26.78 19.03 -18.61
CA THR A 424 -25.37 19.19 -18.24
C THR A 424 -24.90 18.13 -17.24
N ARG A 425 -25.69 17.80 -16.21
CA ARG A 425 -25.38 16.73 -15.25
C ARG A 425 -25.33 15.35 -15.93
N ARG A 426 -26.27 15.05 -16.84
CA ARG A 426 -26.26 13.81 -17.64
C ARG A 426 -25.03 13.74 -18.56
N ASN A 427 -24.68 14.84 -19.22
CA ASN A 427 -23.51 14.91 -20.10
C ASN A 427 -22.19 14.76 -19.32
N ARG A 428 -22.06 15.39 -18.14
CA ARG A 428 -20.92 15.16 -17.23
C ARG A 428 -20.83 13.70 -16.80
N LYS A 429 -21.93 13.06 -16.35
CA LYS A 429 -21.93 11.63 -16.00
C LYS A 429 -21.56 10.73 -17.19
N ARG A 430 -22.11 10.98 -18.38
CA ARG A 430 -21.81 10.20 -19.59
C ARG A 430 -20.35 10.38 -20.03
N ASN A 431 -19.80 11.59 -19.93
CA ASN A 431 -18.40 11.85 -20.25
C ASN A 431 -17.45 11.26 -19.21
N MET A 432 -17.81 11.24 -17.92
CA MET A 432 -17.05 10.58 -16.86
C MET A 432 -16.98 9.06 -17.10
N VAL A 433 -18.11 8.41 -17.39
CA VAL A 433 -18.15 6.97 -17.75
C VAL A 433 -17.33 6.70 -19.02
N LYS A 434 -17.41 7.58 -20.04
CA LYS A 434 -16.57 7.48 -21.24
C LYS A 434 -15.07 7.69 -20.98
N ARG A 435 -14.67 8.45 -19.95
CA ARG A 435 -13.27 8.58 -19.53
C ARG A 435 -12.80 7.33 -18.79
N LEU A 436 -13.54 6.89 -17.77
CA LEU A 436 -13.27 5.63 -17.06
C LEU A 436 -13.08 4.43 -18.02
N HIS A 437 -13.91 4.30 -19.06
CA HIS A 437 -13.71 3.25 -20.09
C HIS A 437 -12.58 3.51 -21.09
N ARG A 438 -12.14 4.76 -21.30
CA ARG A 438 -10.93 5.05 -22.08
C ARG A 438 -9.67 4.67 -21.31
N ASP A 439 -9.71 4.83 -20.00
CA ASP A 439 -8.54 4.76 -19.13
C ASP A 439 -8.29 3.33 -18.59
N GLN A 440 -9.14 2.34 -18.97
CA GLN A 440 -9.04 0.94 -18.55
C GLN A 440 -7.84 0.17 -19.10
N HIS A 441 -7.30 0.59 -20.25
CA HIS A 441 -6.25 -0.14 -20.98
C HIS A 441 -5.20 0.85 -21.49
N ILE A 442 -4.22 1.22 -20.67
CA ILE A 442 -3.19 2.21 -21.02
C ILE A 442 -1.81 1.55 -20.98
N ILE A 443 -0.99 1.83 -22.00
CA ILE A 443 0.47 1.64 -21.96
C ILE A 443 1.11 2.98 -21.59
N TYR A 444 2.01 2.96 -20.61
CA TYR A 444 2.83 4.12 -20.23
C TYR A 444 4.26 3.96 -20.77
N ARG A 445 4.84 5.06 -21.28
CA ARG A 445 6.25 5.14 -21.69
C ARG A 445 6.84 6.48 -21.25
N LYS A 446 8.10 6.49 -20.82
CA LYS A 446 8.88 7.73 -20.67
C LYS A 446 9.20 8.27 -22.07
N VAL A 447 9.27 9.58 -22.21
CA VAL A 447 9.49 10.28 -23.48
C VAL A 447 10.50 11.40 -23.29
N TYR A 448 11.52 11.47 -24.14
CA TYR A 448 12.48 12.56 -24.15
C TYR A 448 11.78 13.88 -24.50
N HIS A 449 12.03 14.94 -23.73
CA HIS A 449 11.25 16.18 -23.72
C HIS A 449 11.10 16.89 -25.08
N ARG A 450 11.97 16.59 -26.06
CA ARG A 450 11.93 17.17 -27.41
C ARG A 450 10.98 16.43 -28.38
N PHE A 451 10.49 15.24 -28.03
CA PHE A 451 9.48 14.55 -28.84
C PHE A 451 8.16 15.30 -28.79
N ASN A 452 7.70 15.77 -29.95
CA ASN A 452 6.36 16.32 -30.08
C ASN A 452 5.33 15.23 -30.41
N ILE A 453 4.04 15.54 -30.19
CA ILE A 453 2.95 14.57 -30.38
C ILE A 453 2.75 14.11 -31.84
N ARG A 454 3.29 14.84 -32.84
CA ARG A 454 3.24 14.44 -34.26
C ARG A 454 4.27 13.34 -34.53
N GLN A 455 5.50 13.50 -34.05
CA GLN A 455 6.57 12.50 -34.16
C GLN A 455 6.18 11.19 -33.47
N ILE A 456 5.65 11.26 -32.24
CA ILE A 456 5.13 10.08 -31.52
C ILE A 456 4.07 9.34 -32.35
N LYS A 457 3.13 10.06 -32.98
CA LYS A 457 2.11 9.45 -33.84
C LYS A 457 2.69 8.80 -35.10
N ASN A 458 3.75 9.36 -35.69
CA ASN A 458 4.45 8.77 -36.83
C ASN A 458 5.12 7.45 -36.42
N ILE A 459 5.85 7.43 -35.30
CA ILE A 459 6.49 6.22 -34.74
C ILE A 459 5.45 5.12 -34.46
N LEU A 460 4.35 5.47 -33.78
CA LEU A 460 3.26 4.52 -33.50
C LEU A 460 2.62 3.97 -34.79
N ARG A 461 2.48 4.79 -35.83
CA ARG A 461 1.98 4.36 -37.14
C ARG A 461 2.96 3.41 -37.84
N ALA A 462 4.24 3.76 -37.86
CA ALA A 462 5.30 2.94 -38.46
C ALA A 462 5.39 1.54 -37.82
N ARG A 463 5.19 1.45 -36.49
CA ARG A 463 5.12 0.17 -35.76
C ARG A 463 3.72 -0.49 -35.74
N ASN A 464 2.78 0.00 -36.55
CA ASN A 464 1.40 -0.52 -36.67
C ASN A 464 0.66 -0.65 -35.31
N VAL A 465 0.86 0.33 -34.42
CA VAL A 465 0.19 0.41 -33.12
C VAL A 465 -1.08 1.26 -33.22
N ARG A 466 -2.23 0.63 -33.03
CA ARG A 466 -3.55 1.28 -33.06
C ARG A 466 -3.98 1.72 -31.67
N TYR A 467 -4.03 3.03 -31.43
CA TYR A 467 -4.48 3.63 -30.16
C TYR A 467 -5.86 4.29 -30.30
N VAL A 468 -6.58 4.40 -29.18
CA VAL A 468 -7.87 5.10 -29.02
C VAL A 468 -7.68 6.55 -28.60
N HIS A 469 -6.70 6.79 -27.71
CA HIS A 469 -6.32 8.12 -27.27
C HIS A 469 -4.82 8.16 -26.93
N LEU A 470 -4.24 9.35 -26.92
CA LEU A 470 -2.81 9.57 -26.72
C LEU A 470 -2.63 10.88 -25.94
N THR A 471 -1.99 10.82 -24.77
CA THR A 471 -1.78 12.00 -23.91
C THR A 471 -0.32 12.07 -23.47
N LEU A 472 0.34 13.20 -23.72
CA LEU A 472 1.71 13.45 -23.28
C LEU A 472 1.70 14.42 -22.08
N HIS A 473 2.17 13.94 -20.94
CA HIS A 473 2.24 14.70 -19.69
C HIS A 473 3.58 15.43 -19.63
N LYS A 474 3.65 16.66 -20.16
CA LYS A 474 4.90 17.44 -20.28
C LYS A 474 5.70 17.57 -18.97
N SER A 475 5.04 17.68 -17.82
CA SER A 475 5.71 17.86 -16.53
C SER A 475 6.40 16.59 -16.01
N SER A 476 5.85 15.41 -16.30
CA SER A 476 6.44 14.12 -15.90
C SER A 476 7.20 13.42 -17.01
N GLN A 477 7.12 13.93 -18.24
CA GLN A 477 7.68 13.33 -19.45
C GLN A 477 7.19 11.89 -19.68
N VAL A 478 5.92 11.65 -19.37
CA VAL A 478 5.23 10.35 -19.56
C VAL A 478 4.17 10.47 -20.65
N LEU A 479 4.21 9.53 -21.59
CA LEU A 479 3.18 9.29 -22.59
C LEU A 479 2.24 8.18 -22.12
N SER A 480 0.94 8.44 -22.17
CA SER A 480 -0.12 7.43 -22.01
C SER A 480 -0.75 7.12 -23.37
N ILE A 481 -0.78 5.84 -23.72
CA ILE A 481 -1.30 5.29 -24.97
C ILE A 481 -2.50 4.38 -24.64
N GLY A 482 -3.71 4.88 -24.85
CA GLY A 482 -4.93 4.13 -24.53
C GLY A 482 -5.37 3.18 -25.64
N MET A 483 -5.71 1.95 -25.29
CA MET A 483 -6.08 0.85 -26.19
C MET A 483 -7.57 0.50 -26.13
N LYS A 484 -8.10 -0.15 -27.18
CA LYS A 484 -9.53 -0.52 -27.27
C LYS A 484 -9.87 -1.82 -26.54
N LYS A 485 -8.90 -2.72 -26.34
CA LYS A 485 -9.05 -4.05 -25.76
C LYS A 485 -7.85 -4.35 -24.85
N PRO A 486 -8.00 -5.17 -23.79
CA PRO A 486 -6.89 -5.53 -22.91
C PRO A 486 -5.82 -6.34 -23.66
N SER A 487 -6.20 -7.26 -24.54
CA SER A 487 -5.25 -8.07 -25.33
C SER A 487 -4.39 -7.29 -26.33
N LEU A 488 -4.67 -6.01 -26.55
CA LEU A 488 -3.80 -5.11 -27.32
C LEU A 488 -2.75 -4.42 -26.44
N VAL A 489 -2.90 -4.45 -25.11
CA VAL A 489 -1.89 -3.93 -24.18
C VAL A 489 -0.64 -4.79 -24.28
N ASP A 490 -0.78 -6.10 -24.07
CA ASP A 490 0.33 -7.06 -24.10
C ASP A 490 0.99 -7.09 -25.50
N LEU A 491 0.19 -7.30 -26.55
CA LEU A 491 0.66 -7.33 -27.95
C LEU A 491 1.42 -6.08 -28.40
N TYR A 492 1.09 -4.91 -27.85
CA TYR A 492 1.78 -3.65 -28.19
C TYR A 492 2.84 -3.25 -27.16
N PHE A 493 2.88 -3.88 -25.98
CA PHE A 493 3.96 -3.68 -25.01
C PHE A 493 5.29 -4.12 -25.61
N ASP A 494 5.31 -5.30 -26.24
CA ASP A 494 6.50 -5.86 -26.89
C ASP A 494 6.95 -5.07 -28.14
N ARG A 495 5.99 -4.50 -28.88
CA ARG A 495 6.27 -3.68 -30.09
C ARG A 495 6.78 -2.28 -29.76
N LEU A 496 6.55 -1.82 -28.53
CA LEU A 496 6.97 -0.52 -28.00
C LEU A 496 7.97 -0.75 -26.86
N PRO A 497 9.23 -1.08 -27.14
CA PRO A 497 10.24 -1.23 -26.09
C PRO A 497 10.42 0.10 -25.32
N GLY A 498 10.92 0.02 -24.09
CA GLY A 498 10.87 1.12 -23.12
C GLY A 498 11.73 2.35 -23.48
N ASP A 499 12.72 2.13 -24.34
CA ASP A 499 13.71 3.04 -24.91
C ASP A 499 13.23 3.79 -26.16
N LEU A 500 12.18 3.32 -26.85
CA LEU A 500 11.73 3.82 -28.17
C LEU A 500 11.50 5.35 -28.28
N PHE A 501 11.33 6.04 -27.14
CA PHE A 501 11.13 7.48 -27.06
C PHE A 501 12.22 8.19 -26.25
N ASP A 502 13.42 7.64 -26.14
CA ASP A 502 14.57 8.23 -25.45
C ASP A 502 15.31 9.31 -26.29
N LYS A 503 16.48 9.74 -25.78
CA LYS A 503 17.32 10.76 -26.43
C LYS A 503 17.98 10.24 -27.71
N GLU A 504 18.36 8.97 -27.75
CA GLU A 504 19.09 8.35 -28.88
C GLU A 504 18.13 8.11 -30.05
N HIS A 505 16.97 7.53 -29.77
CA HIS A 505 15.87 7.40 -30.73
C HIS A 505 15.41 8.76 -31.26
N TYR A 506 15.40 9.82 -30.45
CA TYR A 506 15.09 11.17 -30.93
C TYR A 506 16.14 11.70 -31.92
N GLN A 507 17.43 11.47 -31.65
CA GLN A 507 18.52 11.87 -32.56
C GLN A 507 18.46 11.10 -33.88
N HIS A 508 18.31 9.78 -33.83
CA HIS A 508 18.15 8.94 -35.02
C HIS A 508 16.90 9.31 -35.83
N TYR A 509 15.76 9.55 -35.16
CA TYR A 509 14.53 9.98 -35.83
C TYR A 509 14.71 11.35 -36.52
N ARG A 510 15.42 12.30 -35.89
CA ARG A 510 15.72 13.61 -36.48
C ARG A 510 16.64 13.51 -37.70
N GLN A 511 17.60 12.58 -37.71
CA GLN A 511 18.51 12.36 -38.83
C GLN A 511 17.82 11.77 -40.08
N ASN A 512 16.70 11.05 -39.89
CA ASN A 512 15.95 10.37 -40.96
C ASN A 512 14.64 11.07 -41.33
N GLU A 513 14.34 12.27 -40.79
CA GLU A 513 13.18 13.11 -41.19
C GLU A 513 13.55 14.20 -42.22
N HIS A 514 14.78 14.14 -42.76
CA HIS A 514 15.30 14.92 -43.89
C HIS A 514 15.54 14.01 -45.09
#